data_AF-A0AAJ2ES44-F1
#
_entry.id   AF-A0AAJ2ES44-F1
#
_cell.length_a   1.000
_cell.length_b   1.000
_cell.length_c   1.000
_cell.angle_alpha   90.00
_cell.angle_beta   90.00
_cell.angle_gamma   90.00
#
_symmetry.space_group_name_H-M   'P 1'
#
loop_
_entity.id
_entity.type
_entity.pdbx_description
1 polymer ?
#
loop_
_entity_poly.entity_id
_entity_poly.type
_entity_poly.pdbx_seq_one_letter_code
_entity_poly.pdbx_strand_id
1 'polypeptide(L)'
;MPKPNFRYTHYDLKEIRSGTIIEVSLNAVANVRLMTAGNFQRFTELLDFKYVGGVARKSPVRMAIPESGHWHVIVDAEGHNGLAGSSVKLLPANPAPAQRKGA
;
A
#
# COMPACT_ATOMS: atom_id res chain seq x y z
N MET A 1 4.03 -23.68 3.66
CA MET A 1 4.51 -22.46 2.97
C MET A 1 5.28 -21.63 3.98
N PRO A 2 6.46 -21.12 3.62
CA PRO A 2 7.13 -20.09 4.40
C PRO A 2 6.14 -18.93 4.63
N LYS A 3 6.22 -18.31 5.80
CA LYS A 3 5.45 -17.10 6.11
C LYS A 3 6.40 -16.10 6.71
N PRO A 4 6.24 -14.80 6.43
CA PRO A 4 6.96 -13.77 7.14
C PRO A 4 6.81 -13.96 8.65
N ASN A 5 7.90 -13.74 9.40
CA ASN A 5 7.91 -13.85 10.86
C ASN A 5 7.17 -12.70 11.56
N PHE A 6 6.63 -11.76 10.79
CA PHE A 6 5.83 -10.63 11.25
C PHE A 6 4.39 -10.72 10.74
N ARG A 7 3.49 -10.08 11.48
CA ARG A 7 2.08 -9.95 11.08
C ARG A 7 1.94 -8.86 10.01
N TYR A 8 1.05 -9.08 9.05
CA TYR A 8 0.73 -8.11 8.02
C TYR A 8 -0.75 -8.19 7.61
N THR A 9 -1.25 -7.10 7.05
CA THR A 9 -2.51 -7.04 6.30
C THR A 9 -2.17 -6.92 4.81
N HIS A 10 -2.86 -7.70 3.98
CA HIS A 10 -2.70 -7.70 2.53
C HIS A 10 -3.96 -7.15 1.86
N TYR A 11 -3.75 -6.20 0.94
CA TYR A 11 -4.76 -5.69 0.03
C TYR A 11 -4.37 -6.07 -1.40
N ASP A 12 -5.21 -6.87 -2.04
CA ASP A 12 -5.12 -7.14 -3.47
C ASP A 12 -5.89 -6.05 -4.23
N LEU A 13 -5.18 -5.18 -4.94
CA LEU A 13 -5.77 -4.06 -5.66
C LEU A 13 -6.25 -4.43 -7.07
N LYS A 14 -6.00 -5.66 -7.53
CA LYS A 14 -6.26 -6.09 -8.91
C LYS A 14 -5.50 -5.21 -9.91
N GLU A 15 -5.99 -5.18 -11.15
CA GLU A 15 -5.45 -4.38 -12.24
C GLU A 15 -5.73 -2.88 -12.03
N ILE A 16 -4.66 -2.10 -11.88
CA ILE A 16 -4.71 -0.65 -11.67
C ILE A 16 -3.89 0.05 -12.75
N ARG A 17 -4.39 1.17 -13.26
CA ARG A 17 -3.69 1.99 -14.25
C ARG A 17 -2.60 2.85 -13.61
N SER A 18 -1.53 3.10 -14.34
CA SER A 18 -0.51 4.08 -13.97
C SER A 18 -1.14 5.45 -13.66
N GLY A 19 -0.53 6.17 -12.72
CA GLY A 19 -1.01 7.47 -12.25
C GLY A 19 -2.18 7.41 -11.26
N THR A 20 -2.84 6.26 -11.07
CA THR A 20 -3.84 6.09 -9.99
C THR A 20 -3.16 6.34 -8.64
N ILE A 21 -3.80 7.12 -7.77
CA ILE A 21 -3.26 7.40 -6.44
C ILE A 21 -3.87 6.41 -5.45
N ILE A 22 -3.04 5.63 -4.79
CA ILE A 22 -3.46 4.82 -3.65
C ILE A 22 -3.34 5.66 -2.38
N GLU A 23 -4.39 5.65 -1.56
CA GLU A 23 -4.42 6.28 -0.25
C GLU A 23 -4.53 5.19 0.82
N VAL A 24 -3.51 5.06 1.66
CA VAL A 24 -3.45 4.09 2.76
C VAL A 24 -3.63 4.85 4.07
N SER A 25 -4.76 4.63 4.74
CA SER A 25 -5.01 5.17 6.07
C SER A 25 -4.51 4.19 7.13
N LEU A 26 -3.78 4.69 8.12
CA LEU A 26 -3.18 3.96 9.23
C LEU A 26 -3.61 4.56 10.57
N ASN A 27 -3.78 3.74 11.60
CA ASN A 27 -4.03 4.18 12.97
C ASN A 27 -2.76 4.21 13.86
N ALA A 28 -1.63 3.71 13.37
CA ALA A 28 -0.34 3.68 14.04
C ALA A 28 0.80 3.67 13.00
N VAL A 29 2.04 3.85 13.47
CA VAL A 29 3.24 3.70 12.62
C VAL A 29 3.33 2.26 12.12
N ALA A 30 3.55 2.09 10.82
CA ALA A 30 3.69 0.78 10.18
C ALA A 30 4.55 0.88 8.92
N ASN A 31 4.98 -0.27 8.41
CA ASN A 31 5.55 -0.32 7.06
C ASN A 31 4.41 -0.42 6.04
N VAL A 32 4.49 0.36 4.97
CA VAL A 32 3.59 0.25 3.82
C VAL A 32 4.42 -0.10 2.61
N ARG A 33 4.11 -1.23 1.97
CA ARG A 33 4.84 -1.74 0.80
C ARG A 33 3.87 -1.96 -0.35
N LEU A 34 4.01 -1.15 -1.40
CA LEU A 34 3.34 -1.32 -2.68
C LEU A 34 4.23 -2.17 -3.59
N MET A 35 3.69 -3.24 -4.16
CA MET A 35 4.46 -4.16 -5.01
C MET A 35 3.59 -4.80 -6.09
N THR A 36 4.22 -5.23 -7.17
CA THR A 36 3.55 -5.98 -8.25
C THR A 36 3.20 -7.40 -7.80
N ALA A 37 2.28 -8.07 -8.52
CA ALA A 37 1.91 -9.47 -8.24
C ALA A 37 3.11 -10.43 -8.15
N GLY A 38 4.09 -10.30 -9.05
CA GLY A 38 5.31 -11.12 -9.01
C GLY A 38 6.19 -10.87 -7.78
N ASN A 39 6.25 -9.62 -7.30
CA ASN A 39 6.94 -9.30 -6.05
C ASN A 39 6.16 -9.76 -4.82
N PHE A 40 4.82 -9.75 -4.88
CA PHE A 40 4.00 -10.32 -3.81
C PHE A 40 4.22 -11.83 -3.66
N GLN A 41 4.31 -12.58 -4.77
CA GLN A 41 4.66 -13.99 -4.71
C GLN A 41 6.02 -14.20 -4.02
N ARG A 42 7.05 -13.46 -4.44
CA ARG A 42 8.40 -13.50 -3.83
C ARG A 42 8.36 -13.15 -2.34
N PHE A 43 7.57 -12.15 -1.95
CA PHE A 43 7.35 -11.79 -0.54
C PHE A 43 6.77 -12.96 0.27
N THR A 44 5.76 -13.66 -0.27
CA THR A 44 5.17 -14.83 0.41
C THR A 44 6.11 -16.05 0.46
N GLU A 45 7.03 -16.15 -0.49
CA GLU A 45 8.04 -17.21 -0.57
C GLU A 45 9.33 -16.88 0.19
N LEU A 46 9.41 -15.71 0.84
CA LEU A 46 10.60 -15.20 1.54
C LEU A 46 11.84 -15.07 0.63
N LEU A 47 11.61 -14.73 -0.64
CA LEU A 47 12.65 -14.45 -1.62
C LEU A 47 12.89 -12.94 -1.74
N ASP A 48 13.96 -12.56 -2.42
CA ASP A 48 14.24 -11.15 -2.72
C ASP A 48 13.12 -10.54 -3.59
N PHE A 49 12.49 -9.49 -3.06
CA PHE A 49 11.41 -8.75 -3.71
C PHE A 49 11.67 -7.25 -3.67
N LYS A 50 11.05 -6.53 -4.61
CA LYS A 50 11.09 -5.07 -4.69
C LYS A 50 9.73 -4.49 -4.33
N TYR A 51 9.74 -3.31 -3.72
CA TYR A 51 8.53 -2.57 -3.37
C TYR A 51 8.81 -1.06 -3.38
N VAL A 52 7.73 -0.30 -3.47
CA VAL A 52 7.71 1.15 -3.24
C VAL A 52 7.07 1.41 -1.88
N GLY A 53 7.62 2.35 -1.11
CA GLY A 53 7.11 2.71 0.21
C GLY A 53 8.19 2.60 1.28
N GLY A 54 7.79 2.19 2.49
CA GLY A 54 8.66 2.12 3.66
C GLY A 54 7.91 2.43 4.95
N VAL A 55 8.64 2.94 5.95
CA VAL A 55 8.06 3.28 7.26
C VAL A 55 7.16 4.51 7.14
N ALA A 56 5.86 4.32 7.34
CA ALA A 56 4.86 5.38 7.36
C ALA A 56 4.66 5.91 8.78
N ARG A 57 5.10 7.15 9.02
CA ARG A 57 4.94 7.85 10.31
C ARG A 57 3.76 8.82 10.33
N LYS A 58 3.19 9.13 9.16
CA LYS A 58 2.04 10.02 8.98
C LYS A 58 0.96 9.30 8.18
N SER A 59 -0.28 9.68 8.43
CA SER A 59 -1.47 9.06 7.83
C SER A 59 -2.41 10.18 7.34
N PRO A 60 -3.03 10.05 6.15
CA PRO A 60 -2.87 8.93 5.21
C PRO A 60 -1.57 9.00 4.40
N VAL A 61 -1.10 7.85 3.93
CA VAL A 61 0.00 7.72 2.97
C VAL A 61 -0.58 7.73 1.56
N ARG A 62 -0.04 8.56 0.67
CA ARG A 62 -0.43 8.59 -0.74
C ARG A 62 0.74 8.20 -1.63
N MET A 63 0.50 7.26 -2.54
CA MET A 63 1.49 6.81 -3.52
C MET A 63 0.83 6.72 -4.90
N ALA A 64 1.52 7.17 -5.94
CA ALA A 64 1.06 6.98 -7.31
C ALA A 64 1.51 5.61 -7.82
N ILE A 65 0.63 4.92 -8.55
CA ILE A 65 0.97 3.69 -9.26
C ILE A 65 1.93 4.05 -10.40
N PRO A 66 3.17 3.51 -10.43
CA PRO A 66 4.17 3.90 -11.41
C PRO A 66 3.88 3.35 -12.81
N GLU A 67 3.33 2.14 -12.91
CA GLU A 67 3.00 1.46 -14.16
C GLU A 67 1.69 0.69 -14.03
N SER A 68 0.97 0.55 -15.14
CA SER A 68 -0.29 -0.21 -15.16
C SER A 68 -0.03 -1.69 -14.93
N GLY A 69 -0.82 -2.33 -14.07
CA GLY A 69 -0.72 -3.76 -13.82
C GLY A 69 -1.43 -4.20 -12.54
N HIS A 70 -1.20 -5.45 -12.15
CA HIS A 70 -1.73 -6.04 -10.92
C HIS A 70 -0.87 -5.66 -9.71
N TRP A 71 -1.45 -4.88 -8.78
CA TRP A 71 -0.77 -4.34 -7.61
C TRP A 71 -1.29 -4.88 -6.28
N HIS A 72 -0.38 -4.98 -5.31
CA HIS A 72 -0.63 -5.42 -3.95
C HIS A 72 -0.08 -4.39 -2.97
N VAL A 73 -0.80 -4.16 -1.87
CA VAL A 73 -0.31 -3.37 -0.73
C VAL A 73 -0.21 -4.28 0.48
N ILE A 74 0.95 -4.22 1.12
CA ILE A 74 1.22 -4.86 2.41
C ILE A 74 1.37 -3.77 3.46
N VAL A 75 0.64 -3.91 4.56
CA VAL A 75 0.87 -3.16 5.79
C VAL A 75 1.38 -4.14 6.83
N ASP A 76 2.62 -3.98 7.27
CA ASP A 76 3.28 -4.95 8.16
C ASP A 76 3.88 -4.34 9.42
N ALA A 77 4.10 -5.22 10.41
CA ALA A 77 4.63 -4.90 11.73
C ALA A 77 6.14 -5.18 11.85
N GLU A 78 6.88 -5.36 10.76
CA GLU A 78 8.32 -5.61 10.83
C GLU A 78 9.03 -4.44 11.56
N GLY A 79 9.65 -4.72 12.71
CA GLY A 79 10.28 -3.69 13.55
C GLY A 79 9.33 -2.81 14.36
N HIS A 80 8.03 -3.14 14.45
CA HIS A 80 7.01 -2.40 15.21
C HIS A 80 6.34 -3.29 16.27
N ASN A 81 5.83 -2.68 17.35
CA ASN A 81 5.24 -3.40 18.49
C ASN A 81 3.89 -4.09 18.18
N GLY A 82 3.30 -3.86 17.01
CA GLY A 82 2.02 -4.42 16.63
C GLY A 82 1.62 -4.10 15.19
N LEU A 83 0.63 -4.84 14.69
CA LEU A 83 0.05 -4.60 13.37
C LEU A 83 -0.92 -3.41 13.43
N ALA A 84 -0.65 -2.37 12.65
CA ALA A 84 -1.55 -1.23 12.53
C ALA A 84 -2.87 -1.61 11.85
N GLY A 85 -3.97 -1.07 12.35
CA GLY A 85 -5.24 -1.04 11.64
C GLY A 85 -5.10 -0.16 10.40
N SER A 86 -5.56 -0.66 9.26
CA SER A 86 -5.36 -0.02 7.98
C SER A 86 -6.57 -0.14 7.05
N SER A 87 -6.65 0.78 6.08
CA SER A 87 -7.58 0.70 4.95
C SER A 87 -6.96 1.33 3.72
N VAL A 88 -7.36 0.86 2.54
CA VAL A 88 -6.87 1.37 1.24
C VAL A 88 -8.03 1.93 0.43
N LYS A 89 -7.81 3.10 -0.17
CA LYS A 89 -8.71 3.72 -1.14
C LYS A 89 -7.94 4.01 -2.42
N LEU A 90 -8.60 3.80 -3.56
CA LEU A 90 -8.10 4.20 -4.86
C LEU A 90 -8.70 5.56 -5.19
N LEU A 91 -7.84 6.55 -5.42
CA LEU A 91 -8.23 7.86 -5.90
C LEU A 91 -7.96 7.90 -7.42
N PRO A 92 -8.91 8.44 -8.21
CA PRO A 92 -8.68 8.63 -9.64
C PRO A 92 -7.43 9.52 -9.85
N ALA A 93 -6.68 9.24 -10.92
CA ALA A 93 -5.46 9.97 -11.28
C ALA A 93 -5.66 11.49 -11.46
N ASN A 94 -6.91 11.95 -11.48
CA ASN A 94 -7.29 13.35 -11.46
C ASN A 94 -8.48 13.55 -10.50
N PRO A 95 -8.27 14.03 -9.26
CA PRO A 95 -9.36 14.64 -8.54
C PRO A 95 -9.67 15.94 -9.28
N ALA A 96 -10.78 15.99 -10.04
CA ALA A 96 -11.32 17.26 -10.49
C ALA A 96 -11.31 18.23 -9.29
N PRO A 97 -10.89 19.50 -9.45
CA PRO A 97 -10.75 20.41 -8.33
C PRO A 97 -12.08 20.43 -7.58
N ALA A 98 -12.04 20.01 -6.30
CA ALA A 98 -13.22 20.03 -5.45
C ALA A 98 -13.78 21.45 -5.48
N GLN A 99 -14.94 21.60 -6.12
CA GLN A 99 -15.64 22.86 -6.19
C GLN A 99 -15.93 23.27 -4.75
N ARG A 100 -15.16 24.24 -4.24
CA ARG A 100 -15.42 24.89 -2.96
C ARG A 100 -16.80 25.54 -3.11
N LYS A 101 -17.85 24.89 -2.60
CA LYS A 101 -19.13 25.55 -2.36
C LYS A 101 -18.89 26.58 -1.28
N GLY A 102 -19.06 27.85 -1.66
CA GLY A 102 -18.96 28.99 -0.78
C GLY A 102 -20.01 28.96 0.32
N ALA A 103 -19.67 29.67 1.40
CA ALA A 103 -20.58 30.36 2.29
C ALA A 103 -19.89 31.67 2.68
#